data_AF-A0A7C6UPR3-F1
#
_entry.id   AF-A0A7C6UPR3-F1
#
_cell.length_a   1.000
_cell.length_b   1.000
_cell.length_c   1.000
_cell.angle_alpha   90.00
_cell.angle_beta   90.00
_cell.angle_gamma   90.00
#
_symmetry.space_group_name_H-M   'P 1'
#
loop_
_entity.id
_entity.type
_entity.pdbx_description
1 polymer ?
#
loop_
_entity_poly.entity_id
_entity_poly.type
_entity_poly.pdbx_seq_one_letter_code
_entity_poly.pdbx_strand_id
1 'polypeptide(L)'
;MQKNLEKITSGVDYPEQSCIICQERIKAGDEVVRCPRCHSIHHADCWKNKGGCGKTGCPQIAKAVVGPPPQGDGPPPPLPRKYIWGGIALAAVLILIAVFWPKPPDPALGRDKVVVLGESYFELSNIMSELADEFNENNSEIYIDLQLLPVGAMDTKLMVLIAAGEAPDVFTLRKERLSFFLEQDTLMALGVEENGTEIYGIEHPAQQAYFVAWRESKHPEAALAVLHYFVENIPPLAEELLWETEAPPLIFN
;
A
#
# COMPACT_ATOMS: atom_id res chain seq x y z
N MET A 1 18.79 9.43 46.52
CA MET A 1 19.99 8.87 45.84
C MET A 1 21.18 9.05 46.76
N GLN A 2 21.67 7.96 47.34
CA GLN A 2 22.85 7.96 48.21
C GLN A 2 24.07 8.50 47.45
N LYS A 3 24.66 9.58 47.96
CA LYS A 3 26.01 10.03 47.58
C LYS A 3 26.99 8.94 48.01
N ASN A 4 27.27 8.00 47.11
CA ASN A 4 28.49 7.20 47.23
C ASN A 4 29.65 8.14 46.89
N LEU A 5 30.17 8.78 47.94
CA LEU A 5 31.44 9.49 47.87
C LEU A 5 32.49 8.46 47.44
N GLU A 6 33.04 8.69 46.26
CA GLU A 6 34.13 7.94 45.67
C GLU A 6 35.24 7.81 46.72
N LYS A 7 35.52 6.59 47.16
CA LYS A 7 36.56 6.36 48.15
C LYS A 7 37.91 6.63 47.47
N ILE A 8 38.43 7.83 47.66
CA ILE A 8 39.79 8.18 47.24
C ILE A 8 40.73 7.30 48.07
N THR A 9 41.51 6.49 47.38
CA THR A 9 42.50 5.56 47.94
C THR A 9 43.90 6.05 47.60
N SER A 10 44.90 5.52 48.30
CA SER A 10 46.30 5.84 48.01
C SER A 10 46.82 5.02 46.83
N GLY A 11 47.71 5.61 46.04
CA GLY A 11 48.40 4.94 44.94
C GLY A 11 49.31 3.79 45.38
N VAL A 12 49.61 3.67 46.69
CA VAL A 12 50.27 2.49 47.27
C VAL A 12 49.49 1.20 46.98
N ASP A 13 48.16 1.28 46.88
CA ASP A 13 47.29 0.12 46.70
C ASP A 13 47.22 -0.37 45.23
N TYR A 14 47.76 0.41 44.29
CA TYR A 14 47.69 0.12 42.85
C TYR A 14 49.06 0.29 42.16
N PRO A 15 50.12 -0.39 42.64
CA PRO A 15 51.44 -0.29 42.02
C PRO A 15 51.36 -0.77 40.56
N GLU A 16 52.04 -0.05 39.67
CA GLU A 16 52.16 -0.32 38.22
C GLU A 16 50.91 -0.15 37.36
N GLN A 17 49.77 0.22 37.92
CA GLN A 17 48.59 0.55 37.11
C GLN A 17 48.73 1.96 36.52
N SER A 18 48.16 2.20 35.34
CA SER A 18 48.13 3.52 34.70
C SER A 18 46.74 4.13 34.74
N CYS A 19 46.68 5.45 34.87
CA CYS A 19 45.42 6.17 34.74
C CYS A 19 44.95 6.10 33.29
N ILE A 20 43.72 5.64 33.04
CA ILE A 20 43.20 5.51 31.66
C ILE A 20 42.93 6.87 30.97
N ILE A 21 42.99 7.99 31.70
CA ILE A 21 42.77 9.33 31.16
C ILE A 21 44.08 9.94 30.66
N CYS A 22 45.09 10.06 31.52
CA CYS A 22 46.39 10.65 31.17
C CYS A 22 47.43 9.62 30.71
N GLN A 23 47.17 8.32 30.90
CA GLN A 23 48.06 7.20 30.58
C GLN A 23 49.37 7.13 31.39
N GLU A 24 49.54 8.01 32.38
CA GLU A 24 50.67 7.98 33.30
C GLU A 24 50.51 6.89 34.37
N ARG A 25 51.64 6.36 34.87
CA ARG A 25 51.67 5.35 35.95
C ARG A 25 51.28 5.97 37.28
N ILE A 26 50.47 5.26 38.06
CA ILE A 26 50.16 5.59 39.45
C ILE A 26 51.39 5.39 40.33
N LYS A 27 51.75 6.42 41.10
CA LYS A 27 52.83 6.38 42.09
C LYS A 27 52.25 6.22 43.49
N ALA A 28 53.08 5.76 44.43
CA ALA A 28 52.70 5.54 45.82
C ALA A 28 52.08 6.79 46.50
N GLY A 29 52.50 7.99 46.11
CA GLY A 29 51.96 9.24 46.67
C GLY A 29 50.69 9.77 46.01
N ASP A 30 50.20 9.13 44.95
CA ASP A 30 49.07 9.65 44.17
C ASP A 30 47.73 9.37 44.86
N GLU A 31 46.79 10.31 44.75
CA GLU A 31 45.39 10.05 45.09
C GLU A 31 44.70 9.35 43.92
N VAL A 32 44.05 8.23 44.20
CA VAL A 32 43.52 7.33 43.19
C VAL A 32 42.02 7.10 43.39
N VAL A 33 41.28 7.13 42.29
CA VAL A 33 39.88 6.73 42.23
C VAL A 33 39.74 5.48 41.38
N ARG A 34 39.20 4.42 41.97
CA ARG A 34 38.78 3.21 41.26
C ARG A 34 37.33 3.36 40.83
N CYS A 35 37.06 3.28 39.53
CA CYS A 35 35.70 3.37 39.02
C CYS A 35 34.80 2.30 39.68
N PRO A 36 33.63 2.66 40.25
CA PRO A 36 32.76 1.68 40.90
C PRO A 36 32.08 0.72 39.91
N ARG A 37 32.06 1.06 38.61
CA ARG A 37 31.38 0.25 37.57
C ARG A 37 32.33 -0.63 36.77
N CYS A 38 33.39 -0.06 36.20
CA CYS A 38 34.31 -0.81 35.36
C CYS A 38 35.68 -1.04 35.99
N HIS A 39 35.87 -0.59 37.24
CA HIS A 39 37.06 -0.84 38.06
C HIS A 39 38.40 -0.36 37.49
N SER A 40 38.37 0.41 36.42
CA SER A 40 39.53 1.13 35.88
C SER A 40 40.05 2.14 36.91
N ILE A 41 41.37 2.31 36.92
CA ILE A 41 42.09 3.21 37.81
C ILE A 41 42.28 4.58 37.17
N HIS A 42 42.14 5.61 37.99
CA HIS A 42 42.29 7.01 37.60
C HIS A 42 43.00 7.78 38.71
N HIS A 43 43.81 8.77 38.37
CA HIS A 43 44.15 9.82 39.33
C HIS A 43 42.88 10.55 39.75
N ALA A 44 42.78 10.91 41.02
CA ALA A 44 41.62 11.63 41.55
C ALA A 44 41.36 12.93 40.80
N ASP A 45 42.42 13.65 40.42
CA ASP A 45 42.30 14.90 39.67
C ASP A 45 41.86 14.67 38.22
N CYS A 46 42.39 13.65 37.54
CA CYS A 46 41.94 13.29 36.20
C CYS A 46 40.47 12.87 36.18
N TRP A 47 40.04 12.12 37.20
CA TRP A 47 38.64 11.72 37.38
C TRP A 47 37.74 12.94 37.58
N LYS A 48 38.10 13.86 38.48
CA LYS A 48 37.34 15.10 38.73
C LYS A 48 37.28 15.99 37.49
N ASN A 49 38.41 16.20 36.82
CA ASN A 49 38.51 17.10 35.65
C ASN A 49 37.72 16.57 34.46
N LYS A 50 37.72 15.26 34.22
CA LYS A 50 36.90 14.63 33.17
C LYS A 50 35.43 14.47 33.60
N GLY A 51 35.14 14.63 34.88
CA GLY A 51 33.82 14.45 35.51
C GLY A 51 33.42 12.98 35.70
N GLY A 52 34.34 12.03 35.56
CA GLY A 52 34.07 10.61 35.74
C GLY A 52 35.04 9.69 35.00
N CYS A 53 34.57 8.48 34.69
CA CYS A 53 35.40 7.43 34.11
C CYS A 53 35.84 7.76 32.69
N GLY A 54 37.14 7.66 32.41
CA GLY A 54 37.69 7.80 31.06
C GLY A 54 37.57 6.60 30.12
N LYS A 55 37.08 5.44 30.59
CA LYS A 55 36.96 4.22 29.77
C LYS A 55 35.79 4.33 28.79
N THR A 56 36.05 4.15 27.50
CA THR A 56 35.02 4.14 26.45
C THR A 56 33.90 3.16 26.79
N GLY A 57 32.65 3.64 26.72
CA GLY A 57 31.46 2.84 27.03
C GLY A 57 31.15 2.65 28.52
N CYS A 58 31.90 3.27 29.44
CA CYS A 58 31.56 3.20 30.86
C CYS A 58 30.36 4.11 31.19
N PRO A 59 29.30 3.61 31.86
CA PRO A 59 28.15 4.43 32.25
C PRO A 59 28.45 5.44 33.37
N GLN A 60 29.70 5.53 33.84
CA GLN A 60 30.18 6.54 34.79
C GLN A 60 31.00 7.65 34.11
N ILE A 61 30.96 7.77 32.78
CA ILE A 61 31.38 9.00 32.12
C ILE A 61 30.43 10.10 32.61
N ALA A 62 30.96 11.23 33.10
CA ALA A 62 30.15 12.39 33.43
C ALA A 62 29.19 12.67 32.28
N LYS A 63 27.93 12.99 32.58
CA LYS A 63 27.10 13.76 31.66
C LYS A 63 27.99 14.87 31.13
N ALA A 64 28.16 14.92 29.80
CA ALA A 64 28.86 16.02 29.15
C ALA A 64 28.41 17.30 29.85
N VAL A 65 29.35 18.15 30.25
CA VAL A 65 29.00 19.52 30.61
C VAL A 65 28.50 20.12 29.30
N VAL A 66 27.21 19.90 29.03
CA VAL A 66 26.46 20.58 28.01
C VAL A 66 26.54 22.02 28.49
N GLY A 67 27.37 22.81 27.82
CA GLY A 67 27.31 24.26 27.98
C GLY A 67 25.85 24.70 27.84
N PRO A 68 25.46 25.87 28.38
CA PRO A 68 24.10 26.35 28.16
C PRO A 68 23.78 26.21 26.66
N PRO A 69 22.61 25.63 26.31
CA PRO A 69 22.24 25.50 24.92
C PRO A 69 22.46 26.84 24.23
N PRO A 70 22.98 26.88 22.99
CA PRO A 70 23.06 28.14 22.26
C PRO A 70 21.70 28.81 22.39
N GLN A 71 21.72 30.11 22.70
CA GLN A 71 20.51 30.88 22.92
C GLN A 71 19.70 30.79 21.62
N GLY A 72 18.75 29.85 21.59
CA GLY A 72 17.96 29.59 20.42
C GLY A 72 17.25 30.88 20.06
N ASP A 73 17.22 31.19 18.77
CA ASP A 73 16.24 32.14 18.25
C ASP A 73 14.91 31.71 18.86
N GLY A 74 14.29 32.58 19.65
CA GLY A 74 13.13 32.22 20.47
C GLY A 74 12.03 31.56 19.64
N PRO A 75 10.96 31.06 20.28
CA PRO A 75 9.85 30.47 19.55
C PRO A 75 9.45 31.41 18.39
N PRO A 76 9.28 30.88 17.16
CA PRO A 76 9.01 31.71 16.00
C PRO A 76 7.84 32.63 16.32
N PRO A 77 7.89 33.91 15.89
CA PRO A 77 6.84 34.86 16.21
C PRO A 77 5.48 34.27 15.77
N PRO A 78 4.44 34.39 16.61
CA PRO A 78 3.13 33.86 16.26
C PRO A 78 2.67 34.46 14.94
N LEU A 79 2.28 33.61 13.99
CA LEU A 79 1.74 34.05 12.72
C LEU A 79 0.53 34.98 12.99
N PRO A 80 0.50 36.20 12.40
CA PRO A 80 -0.59 37.11 12.68
C PRO A 80 -1.91 36.54 12.15
N ARG A 81 -2.99 36.71 12.93
CA ARG A 81 -4.32 36.09 12.72
C ARG A 81 -4.85 36.19 11.29
N LYS A 82 -4.52 37.26 10.56
CA LYS A 82 -4.90 37.47 9.16
C LYS A 82 -4.42 36.36 8.22
N TYR A 83 -3.23 35.80 8.43
CA TYR A 83 -2.70 34.71 7.59
C TYR A 83 -3.34 33.37 7.96
N ILE A 84 -3.66 33.15 9.24
CA ILE A 84 -4.38 31.96 9.70
C ILE A 84 -5.78 31.95 9.08
N TRP A 85 -6.52 33.05 9.18
CA TRP A 85 -7.83 33.18 8.55
C TRP A 85 -7.77 33.12 7.02
N GLY A 86 -6.72 33.70 6.41
CA GLY A 86 -6.50 33.59 4.97
C GLY A 86 -6.26 32.14 4.53
N GLY A 87 -5.46 31.37 5.28
CA GLY A 87 -5.23 29.95 5.02
C GLY A 87 -6.50 29.11 5.19
N ILE A 88 -7.27 29.36 6.24
CA ILE A 88 -8.56 28.68 6.48
C ILE A 88 -9.56 29.02 5.36
N ALA A 89 -9.66 30.28 4.96
CA ALA A 89 -10.56 30.70 3.89
C ALA A 89 -10.16 30.06 2.55
N LEU A 90 -8.86 30.01 2.22
CA LEU A 90 -8.38 29.34 1.02
C LEU A 90 -8.68 27.84 1.04
N ALA A 91 -8.43 27.16 2.16
CA ALA A 91 -8.76 25.74 2.31
C ALA A 91 -10.27 25.50 2.18
N ALA A 92 -11.09 26.33 2.79
CA ALA A 92 -12.55 26.24 2.68
C ALA A 92 -13.02 26.46 1.24
N VAL A 93 -12.44 27.43 0.52
CA VAL A 93 -12.73 27.64 -0.91
C VAL A 93 -12.32 26.43 -1.75
N LEU A 94 -11.15 25.84 -1.52
CA LEU A 94 -10.72 24.63 -2.25
C LEU A 94 -11.62 23.43 -1.97
N ILE A 95 -12.08 23.25 -0.73
CA ILE A 95 -13.03 22.20 -0.36
C ILE A 95 -14.38 22.44 -1.04
N LEU A 96 -14.89 23.67 -1.02
CA LEU A 96 -16.14 24.02 -1.69
C LEU A 96 -16.02 23.80 -3.20
N ILE A 97 -14.90 24.21 -3.80
CA ILE A 97 -14.59 23.94 -5.20
C ILE A 97 -14.61 22.43 -5.46
N ALA A 98 -13.95 21.61 -4.65
CA ALA A 98 -13.91 20.17 -4.84
C ALA A 98 -15.28 19.48 -4.69
N VAL A 99 -16.13 19.94 -3.77
CA VAL A 99 -17.47 19.36 -3.52
C VAL A 99 -18.49 19.81 -4.56
N PHE A 100 -18.41 21.07 -5.00
CA PHE A 100 -19.38 21.69 -5.91
C PHE A 100 -18.88 21.76 -7.36
N TRP A 101 -17.69 21.23 -7.67
CA TRP A 101 -17.26 21.09 -9.06
C TRP A 101 -18.25 20.16 -9.78
N PRO A 102 -18.79 20.56 -10.94
CA PRO A 102 -19.70 19.69 -11.68
C PRO A 102 -18.95 18.39 -11.98
N LYS A 103 -19.57 17.27 -11.61
CA LYS A 103 -19.07 15.95 -12.02
C LYS A 103 -18.97 15.96 -13.55
N PRO A 104 -17.93 15.34 -14.13
CA PRO A 104 -17.88 15.18 -15.58
C PRO A 104 -19.22 14.60 -16.07
N PRO A 105 -19.69 15.02 -17.26
CA PRO A 105 -20.93 14.52 -17.81
C PRO A 105 -20.87 12.99 -17.84
N ASP A 106 -21.94 12.34 -17.40
CA ASP A 106 -22.06 10.89 -17.41
C ASP A 106 -21.81 10.39 -18.84
N PRO A 107 -20.78 9.55 -19.09
CA PRO A 107 -20.46 9.09 -20.44
C PRO A 107 -21.60 8.29 -21.08
N ALA A 108 -22.50 7.73 -20.27
CA ALA A 108 -23.70 7.06 -20.77
C ALA A 108 -24.71 8.04 -21.39
N LEU A 109 -24.67 9.34 -21.05
CA LEU A 109 -25.60 10.37 -21.54
C LEU A 109 -27.10 10.00 -21.41
N GLY A 110 -27.44 9.21 -20.38
CA GLY A 110 -28.80 8.71 -20.14
C GLY A 110 -29.13 7.35 -20.77
N ARG A 111 -28.16 6.71 -21.43
CA ARG A 111 -28.23 5.30 -21.88
C ARG A 111 -28.16 4.34 -20.70
N ASP A 112 -28.64 3.13 -20.93
CA ASP A 112 -28.49 1.99 -20.02
C ASP A 112 -27.00 1.62 -19.94
N LYS A 113 -26.40 1.91 -18.80
CA LYS A 113 -24.98 1.66 -18.56
C LYS A 113 -24.78 0.20 -18.15
N VAL A 114 -24.00 -0.54 -18.93
CA VAL A 114 -23.60 -1.92 -18.67
C VAL A 114 -22.11 -1.95 -18.34
N VAL A 115 -21.76 -2.36 -17.12
CA VAL A 115 -20.37 -2.50 -16.68
C VAL A 115 -19.85 -3.88 -17.04
N VAL A 116 -18.75 -3.92 -17.80
CA VAL A 116 -18.09 -5.17 -18.22
C VAL A 116 -16.72 -5.26 -17.55
N LEU A 117 -16.51 -6.26 -16.71
CA LEU A 117 -15.24 -6.47 -16.01
C LEU A 117 -14.51 -7.72 -16.56
N GLY A 118 -13.32 -7.53 -17.13
CA GLY A 118 -12.51 -8.61 -17.71
C GLY A 118 -11.06 -8.57 -17.27
N GLU A 119 -10.34 -9.68 -17.37
CA GLU A 119 -8.87 -9.64 -17.40
C GLU A 119 -8.43 -9.61 -18.86
N SER A 120 -7.37 -8.87 -19.17
CA SER A 120 -6.82 -8.86 -20.53
C SER A 120 -5.31 -8.68 -20.52
N TYR A 121 -4.64 -9.34 -21.47
CA TYR A 121 -3.31 -8.96 -21.91
C TYR A 121 -3.41 -7.82 -22.94
N PHE A 122 -2.26 -7.27 -23.37
CA PHE A 122 -2.22 -6.03 -24.15
C PHE A 122 -3.04 -6.07 -25.45
N GLU A 123 -2.86 -7.12 -26.26
CA GLU A 123 -3.55 -7.23 -27.56
C GLU A 123 -5.05 -7.40 -27.39
N LEU A 124 -5.49 -8.25 -26.45
CA LEU A 124 -6.91 -8.40 -26.14
C LEU A 124 -7.51 -7.10 -25.59
N SER A 125 -6.74 -6.35 -24.79
CA SER A 125 -7.17 -5.06 -24.28
C SER A 125 -7.51 -4.09 -25.40
N ASN A 126 -6.68 -4.04 -26.45
CA ASN A 126 -6.92 -3.17 -27.60
C ASN A 126 -8.18 -3.59 -28.36
N ILE A 127 -8.32 -4.90 -28.62
CA ILE A 127 -9.48 -5.46 -29.33
C ILE A 127 -10.77 -5.15 -28.57
N MET A 128 -10.84 -5.48 -27.28
CA MET A 128 -12.06 -5.26 -26.50
C MET A 128 -12.39 -3.78 -26.35
N SER A 129 -11.39 -2.91 -26.23
CA SER A 129 -11.62 -1.45 -26.17
C SER A 129 -12.18 -0.92 -27.48
N GLU A 130 -11.62 -1.35 -28.61
CA GLU A 130 -12.12 -0.97 -29.95
C GLU A 130 -13.57 -1.44 -30.16
N LEU A 131 -13.89 -2.68 -29.76
CA LEU A 131 -15.26 -3.20 -29.81
C LEU A 131 -16.22 -2.40 -28.91
N ALA A 132 -15.80 -2.06 -27.69
CA ALA A 132 -16.63 -1.25 -26.79
C ALA A 132 -16.87 0.16 -27.36
N ASP A 133 -15.84 0.78 -27.93
CA ASP A 133 -15.95 2.09 -28.55
C ASP A 133 -16.86 2.06 -29.78
N GLU A 134 -16.69 1.08 -30.68
CA GLU A 134 -17.55 0.89 -31.86
C GLU A 134 -19.01 0.66 -31.45
N PHE A 135 -19.25 -0.17 -30.46
CA PHE A 135 -20.60 -0.40 -29.93
C PHE A 135 -21.18 0.91 -29.38
N ASN A 136 -20.41 1.65 -28.59
CA ASN A 136 -20.84 2.89 -27.95
C ASN A 136 -21.10 4.03 -28.93
N GLU A 137 -20.42 4.06 -30.08
CA GLU A 137 -20.67 5.03 -31.14
C GLU A 137 -21.97 4.72 -31.92
N ASN A 138 -22.27 3.43 -32.09
CA ASN A 138 -23.40 2.97 -32.91
C ASN A 138 -24.67 2.68 -32.12
N ASN A 139 -24.59 2.52 -30.79
CA ASN A 139 -25.73 2.20 -29.94
C ASN A 139 -26.25 3.44 -29.18
N SER A 140 -27.52 3.80 -29.45
CA SER A 140 -28.19 4.93 -28.82
C SER A 140 -28.85 4.62 -27.47
N GLU A 141 -28.96 3.35 -27.09
CA GLU A 141 -29.71 2.90 -25.92
C GLU A 141 -28.81 2.34 -24.82
N ILE A 142 -27.74 1.64 -25.18
CA ILE A 142 -26.82 0.96 -24.27
C ILE A 142 -25.45 1.61 -24.34
N TYR A 143 -24.81 1.76 -23.18
CA TYR A 143 -23.43 2.19 -23.06
C TYR A 143 -22.60 1.16 -22.30
N ILE A 144 -21.54 0.65 -22.94
CA ILE A 144 -20.57 -0.26 -22.36
C ILE A 144 -19.53 0.53 -21.58
N ASP A 145 -19.45 0.29 -20.28
CA ASP A 145 -18.34 0.72 -19.42
C ASP A 145 -17.38 -0.46 -19.23
N LEU A 146 -16.39 -0.53 -20.12
CA LEU A 146 -15.41 -1.61 -20.14
C LEU A 146 -14.30 -1.36 -19.12
N GLN A 147 -14.11 -2.31 -18.22
CA GLN A 147 -13.09 -2.30 -17.18
C GLN A 147 -12.21 -3.53 -17.32
N LEU A 148 -11.05 -3.34 -17.93
CA LEU A 148 -10.06 -4.41 -18.10
C LEU A 148 -8.99 -4.35 -17.02
N LEU A 149 -8.68 -5.50 -16.47
CA LEU A 149 -7.71 -5.68 -15.40
C LEU A 149 -6.48 -6.42 -15.90
N PRO A 150 -5.30 -6.16 -15.32
CA PRO A 150 -4.16 -7.05 -15.45
C PRO A 150 -4.49 -8.44 -14.91
N VAL A 151 -3.83 -9.46 -15.47
CA VAL A 151 -4.00 -10.86 -15.04
C VAL A 151 -3.72 -11.02 -13.54
N GLY A 152 -4.59 -11.73 -12.85
CA GLY A 152 -4.52 -12.01 -11.42
C GLY A 152 -5.18 -10.96 -10.51
N ALA A 153 -5.72 -9.87 -11.06
CA ALA A 153 -6.41 -8.83 -10.29
C ALA A 153 -7.93 -9.03 -10.20
N MET A 154 -8.52 -9.89 -11.04
CA MET A 154 -9.96 -10.10 -11.13
C MET A 154 -10.59 -10.49 -9.80
N ASP A 155 -10.09 -11.55 -9.17
CA ASP A 155 -10.71 -12.13 -7.98
C ASP A 155 -10.84 -11.12 -6.84
N THR A 156 -9.81 -10.28 -6.65
CA THR A 156 -9.82 -9.27 -5.59
C THR A 156 -10.79 -8.13 -5.95
N LYS A 157 -10.72 -7.62 -7.19
CA LYS A 157 -11.56 -6.48 -7.62
C LYS A 157 -13.04 -6.86 -7.63
N LEU A 158 -13.38 -8.02 -8.18
CA LEU A 158 -14.75 -8.51 -8.27
C LEU A 158 -15.40 -8.67 -6.89
N MET A 159 -14.68 -9.29 -5.94
CA MET A 159 -15.19 -9.47 -4.58
C MET A 159 -15.42 -8.14 -3.85
N VAL A 160 -14.53 -7.16 -4.05
CA VAL A 160 -14.70 -5.81 -3.48
C VAL A 160 -15.93 -5.12 -4.05
N LEU A 161 -16.13 -5.19 -5.38
CA LEU A 161 -17.29 -4.60 -6.05
C LEU A 161 -18.60 -5.24 -5.58
N ILE A 162 -18.67 -6.57 -5.53
CA ILE A 162 -19.85 -7.30 -5.03
C ILE A 162 -20.15 -6.92 -3.58
N ALA A 163 -19.13 -6.89 -2.70
CA ALA A 163 -19.31 -6.53 -1.29
C ALA A 163 -19.78 -5.08 -1.11
N ALA A 164 -19.45 -4.18 -2.04
CA ALA A 164 -19.91 -2.80 -2.06
C ALA A 164 -21.33 -2.64 -2.63
N GLY A 165 -21.95 -3.70 -3.16
CA GLY A 165 -23.22 -3.62 -3.88
C GLY A 165 -23.09 -3.00 -5.27
N GLU A 166 -21.88 -3.03 -5.85
CA GLU A 166 -21.51 -2.47 -7.14
C GLU A 166 -21.00 -3.57 -8.09
N ALA A 167 -21.59 -4.77 -8.02
CA ALA A 167 -21.23 -5.88 -8.89
C ALA A 167 -21.33 -5.47 -10.38
N PRO A 168 -20.35 -5.85 -11.23
CA PRO A 168 -20.43 -5.59 -12.66
C PRO A 168 -21.56 -6.39 -13.30
N ASP A 169 -22.16 -5.87 -14.36
CA ASP A 169 -23.29 -6.52 -15.04
C ASP A 169 -22.84 -7.76 -15.83
N VAL A 170 -21.68 -7.66 -16.48
CA VAL A 170 -21.02 -8.75 -17.20
C VAL A 170 -19.59 -8.86 -16.71
N PHE A 171 -19.10 -10.07 -16.48
CA PHE A 171 -17.71 -10.26 -16.09
C PHE A 171 -17.16 -11.62 -16.54
N THR A 172 -15.84 -11.76 -16.53
CA THR A 172 -15.19 -13.04 -16.85
C THR A 172 -14.80 -13.81 -15.59
N LEU A 173 -15.04 -15.12 -15.61
CA LEU A 173 -14.65 -16.04 -14.55
C LEU A 173 -13.80 -17.18 -15.11
N ARG A 174 -12.74 -17.54 -14.40
CA ARG A 174 -12.06 -18.83 -14.64
C ARG A 174 -12.95 -19.99 -14.22
N LYS A 175 -12.68 -21.17 -14.80
CA LYS A 175 -13.46 -22.39 -14.58
C LYS A 175 -13.64 -22.74 -13.10
N GLU A 176 -12.59 -22.57 -12.30
CA GLU A 176 -12.59 -22.90 -10.86
C GLU A 176 -13.53 -21.99 -10.08
N ARG A 177 -13.71 -20.75 -10.54
CA ARG A 177 -14.54 -19.74 -9.89
C ARG A 177 -15.99 -19.81 -10.32
N LEU A 178 -16.26 -20.26 -11.54
CA LEU A 178 -17.61 -20.42 -12.09
C LEU A 178 -18.49 -21.28 -11.18
N SER A 179 -18.00 -22.44 -10.74
CA SER A 179 -18.76 -23.35 -9.86
C SER A 179 -19.16 -22.70 -8.53
N PHE A 180 -18.29 -21.88 -7.94
CA PHE A 180 -18.61 -21.16 -6.70
C PHE A 180 -19.79 -20.20 -6.91
N PHE A 181 -19.78 -19.41 -7.99
CA PHE A 181 -20.85 -18.45 -8.25
C PHE A 181 -22.19 -19.11 -8.59
N LEU A 182 -22.14 -20.27 -9.26
CA LEU A 182 -23.31 -21.11 -9.52
C LEU A 182 -23.92 -21.65 -8.23
N GLU A 183 -23.10 -22.17 -7.31
CA GLU A 183 -23.57 -22.67 -6.01
C GLU A 183 -24.22 -21.57 -5.16
N GLN A 184 -23.77 -20.32 -5.31
CA GLN A 184 -24.35 -19.16 -4.62
C GLN A 184 -25.60 -18.60 -5.32
N ASP A 185 -26.01 -19.15 -6.47
CA ASP A 185 -27.20 -18.71 -7.21
C ASP A 185 -27.15 -17.22 -7.62
N THR A 186 -25.93 -16.73 -7.90
CA THR A 186 -25.65 -15.29 -8.16
C THR A 186 -25.56 -14.94 -9.65
N LEU A 187 -25.55 -15.95 -10.52
CA LEU A 187 -25.46 -15.75 -11.96
C LEU A 187 -26.85 -15.77 -12.61
N MET A 188 -26.97 -15.00 -13.69
CA MET A 188 -28.12 -15.00 -14.57
C MET A 188 -28.01 -16.14 -15.58
N ALA A 189 -29.14 -16.78 -15.90
CA ALA A 189 -29.21 -17.70 -17.02
C ALA A 189 -29.08 -16.90 -18.34
N LEU A 190 -28.14 -17.31 -19.18
CA LEU A 190 -27.84 -16.73 -20.49
C LEU A 190 -28.69 -17.36 -21.60
N GLY A 191 -29.29 -18.52 -21.32
CA GLY A 191 -30.10 -19.26 -22.28
C GLY A 191 -30.43 -20.66 -21.76
N VAL A 192 -31.04 -21.47 -22.62
CA VAL A 192 -31.40 -22.85 -22.31
C VAL A 192 -30.94 -23.74 -23.47
N GLU A 193 -30.27 -24.84 -23.16
CA GLU A 193 -29.89 -25.87 -24.13
C GLU A 193 -31.13 -26.64 -24.65
N GLU A 194 -30.96 -27.38 -25.75
CA GLU A 194 -32.03 -28.22 -26.32
C GLU A 194 -32.57 -29.26 -25.33
N ASN A 195 -31.76 -29.67 -24.36
CA ASN A 195 -32.13 -30.62 -23.31
C ASN A 195 -32.88 -29.97 -22.12
N GLY A 196 -33.10 -28.65 -22.14
CA GLY A 196 -33.76 -27.90 -21.06
C GLY A 196 -32.83 -27.42 -19.94
N THR A 197 -31.50 -27.61 -20.06
CA THR A 197 -30.52 -27.16 -19.07
C THR A 197 -30.20 -25.68 -19.27
N GLU A 198 -30.22 -24.89 -18.21
CA GLU A 198 -29.86 -23.47 -18.25
C GLU A 198 -28.34 -23.29 -18.42
N ILE A 199 -27.97 -22.35 -19.28
CA ILE A 199 -26.60 -21.95 -19.54
C ILE A 199 -26.30 -20.72 -18.70
N TYR A 200 -25.20 -20.72 -17.95
CA TYR A 200 -24.83 -19.62 -17.05
C TYR A 200 -23.50 -18.94 -17.41
N GLY A 201 -22.76 -19.52 -18.35
CA GLY A 201 -21.50 -18.98 -18.83
C GLY A 201 -21.24 -19.39 -20.26
N ILE A 202 -20.64 -18.49 -21.04
CA ILE A 202 -20.19 -18.74 -22.42
C ILE A 202 -18.67 -18.62 -22.45
N GLU A 203 -17.98 -19.55 -23.10
CA GLU A 203 -16.52 -19.52 -23.19
C GLU A 203 -16.02 -18.25 -23.88
N HIS A 204 -14.97 -17.67 -23.30
CA HIS A 204 -14.33 -16.49 -23.84
C HIS A 204 -13.49 -16.87 -25.08
N PRO A 205 -13.72 -16.29 -26.28
CA PRO A 205 -13.08 -16.76 -27.51
C PRO A 205 -11.53 -16.69 -27.50
N ALA A 206 -10.97 -15.72 -26.76
CA ALA A 206 -9.54 -15.47 -26.70
C ALA A 206 -8.87 -15.80 -25.35
N GLN A 207 -9.57 -16.45 -24.40
CA GLN A 207 -9.03 -16.73 -23.06
C GLN A 207 -9.67 -17.98 -22.44
N GLN A 208 -8.98 -18.64 -21.51
CA GLN A 208 -9.55 -19.74 -20.71
C GLN A 208 -10.44 -19.21 -19.57
N ALA A 209 -11.50 -18.50 -19.93
CA ALA A 209 -12.47 -17.95 -19.02
C ALA A 209 -13.89 -18.07 -19.60
N TYR A 210 -14.89 -17.80 -18.78
CA TYR A 210 -16.30 -17.75 -19.15
C TYR A 210 -16.81 -16.33 -18.96
N PHE A 211 -17.46 -15.76 -19.97
CA PHE A 211 -18.34 -14.63 -19.79
C PHE A 211 -19.58 -15.07 -19.02
N VAL A 212 -19.93 -14.33 -17.97
CA VAL A 212 -21.12 -14.53 -17.16
C VAL A 212 -21.84 -13.20 -16.94
N ALA A 213 -23.13 -13.26 -16.64
CA ALA A 213 -23.93 -12.08 -16.30
C ALA A 213 -24.40 -12.14 -14.84
N TRP A 214 -24.37 -10.98 -14.16
CA TRP A 214 -24.81 -10.84 -12.78
C TRP A 214 -26.32 -10.92 -12.67
N ARG A 215 -26.84 -11.77 -11.77
CA ARG A 215 -28.28 -11.98 -11.61
C ARG A 215 -29.04 -10.70 -11.25
N GLU A 216 -28.47 -9.86 -10.41
CA GLU A 216 -29.14 -8.63 -9.94
C GLU A 216 -28.75 -7.39 -10.78
N SER A 217 -28.30 -7.58 -12.03
CA SER A 217 -28.07 -6.47 -12.94
C SER A 217 -29.34 -5.61 -13.06
N LYS A 218 -29.16 -4.29 -13.06
CA LYS A 218 -30.28 -3.34 -13.23
C LYS A 218 -30.85 -3.37 -14.64
N HIS A 219 -30.05 -3.80 -15.62
CA HIS A 219 -30.38 -3.82 -17.04
C HIS A 219 -30.09 -5.22 -17.61
N PRO A 220 -30.87 -6.25 -17.22
CA PRO A 220 -30.55 -7.65 -17.53
C PRO A 220 -30.52 -7.93 -19.04
N GLU A 221 -31.45 -7.38 -19.80
CA GLU A 221 -31.50 -7.55 -21.26
C GLU A 221 -30.31 -6.86 -21.95
N ALA A 222 -29.92 -5.67 -21.48
CA ALA A 222 -28.75 -4.97 -22.00
C ALA A 222 -27.45 -5.71 -21.67
N ALA A 223 -27.34 -6.28 -20.46
CA ALA A 223 -26.19 -7.09 -20.05
C ALA A 223 -26.03 -8.32 -20.95
N LEU A 224 -27.12 -9.03 -21.24
CA LEU A 224 -27.10 -10.17 -22.18
C LEU A 224 -26.70 -9.74 -23.59
N ALA A 225 -27.26 -8.63 -24.10
CA ALA A 225 -26.92 -8.12 -25.42
C ALA A 225 -25.42 -7.78 -25.54
N VAL A 226 -24.86 -7.12 -24.53
CA VAL A 226 -23.43 -6.78 -24.46
C VAL A 226 -22.56 -8.02 -24.36
N LEU A 227 -22.97 -9.01 -23.55
CA LEU A 227 -22.26 -10.29 -23.42
C LEU A 227 -22.18 -11.00 -24.77
N HIS A 228 -23.31 -11.16 -25.46
CA HIS A 228 -23.36 -11.79 -26.78
C HIS A 228 -22.54 -11.01 -27.81
N TYR A 229 -22.61 -9.67 -27.79
CA TYR A 229 -21.81 -8.84 -28.67
C TYR A 229 -20.31 -9.12 -28.54
N PHE A 230 -19.76 -9.20 -27.32
CA PHE A 230 -18.35 -9.54 -27.13
C PHE A 230 -18.02 -10.97 -27.59
N VAL A 231 -18.85 -11.95 -27.24
CA VAL A 231 -18.64 -13.34 -27.65
C VAL A 231 -18.59 -13.48 -29.17
N GLU A 232 -19.46 -12.77 -29.90
CA GLU A 232 -19.55 -12.87 -31.36
C GLU A 232 -18.44 -12.12 -32.10
N ASN A 233 -17.88 -11.06 -31.50
CA ASN A 233 -16.95 -10.15 -32.18
C ASN A 233 -15.50 -10.26 -31.71
N ILE A 234 -15.22 -10.93 -30.59
CA ILE A 234 -13.83 -11.22 -30.19
C ILE A 234 -13.27 -12.33 -31.08
N PRO A 235 -12.15 -12.11 -31.78
CA PRO A 235 -11.53 -13.14 -32.61
C PRO A 235 -10.98 -14.27 -31.73
N PRO A 236 -11.19 -15.55 -32.12
CA PRO A 236 -10.71 -16.67 -31.34
C PRO A 236 -9.19 -16.74 -31.37
N LEU A 237 -8.56 -16.99 -30.21
CA LEU A 237 -7.13 -17.24 -30.14
C LEU A 237 -6.87 -18.73 -30.41
N ALA A 238 -5.80 -19.04 -31.15
CA ALA A 238 -5.40 -20.43 -31.38
C ALA A 238 -5.12 -21.12 -30.03
N GLU A 239 -5.67 -22.32 -29.86
CA GLU A 239 -5.67 -23.05 -28.59
C GLU A 239 -4.26 -23.20 -27.98
N GLU A 240 -3.24 -23.36 -28.82
CA GLU A 240 -1.82 -23.47 -28.43
C GLU A 240 -1.27 -22.24 -27.68
N LEU A 241 -1.73 -21.03 -28.02
CA LEU A 241 -1.30 -19.77 -27.39
C LEU A 241 -1.97 -19.52 -26.03
N LEU A 242 -3.12 -20.16 -25.78
CA LEU A 242 -3.85 -20.05 -24.52
C LEU A 242 -3.10 -20.75 -23.37
N TRP A 243 -2.29 -21.77 -23.66
CA TRP A 243 -1.49 -22.48 -22.67
C TRP A 243 -0.22 -21.73 -22.26
N GLU A 244 0.39 -20.94 -23.15
CA GLU A 244 1.61 -20.17 -22.85
C GLU A 244 1.35 -18.99 -21.91
N THR A 245 0.16 -18.40 -21.95
CA THR A 245 -0.24 -17.28 -21.09
C THR A 245 -0.48 -17.70 -19.63
N GLU A 246 -0.56 -19.01 -19.36
CA GLU A 246 -0.78 -19.58 -18.04
C GLU A 246 0.52 -19.86 -17.27
N ALA A 247 1.69 -19.65 -17.89
CA ALA A 247 2.96 -19.87 -17.22
C ALA A 247 3.02 -19.03 -15.93
N PRO A 248 3.13 -19.65 -14.75
CA PRO A 248 3.17 -18.91 -13.49
C PRO A 248 4.34 -17.91 -13.54
N PRO A 249 4.20 -16.73 -12.92
CA PRO A 249 5.30 -15.77 -12.87
C PRO A 249 6.53 -16.50 -12.34
N LEU A 250 7.64 -16.43 -13.08
CA LEU A 250 8.89 -17.07 -12.71
C LEU A 250 9.21 -16.69 -11.27
N ILE A 251 9.02 -17.64 -10.35
CA ILE A 251 9.44 -17.47 -8.96
C ILE A 251 10.96 -17.55 -8.98
N PHE A 252 11.60 -16.39 -9.00
CA PHE A 252 13.02 -16.29 -8.68
C PHE A 252 13.17 -16.62 -7.19
N ASN A 253 13.57 -17.86 -6.90
CA ASN A 253 14.02 -18.30 -5.57
C ASN A 253 15.32 -17.62 -5.17
#